data_AF-A0A8J8EJ81-F1
#
_entry.id   AF-A0A8J8EJ81-F1
#
_cell.length_a   1.000
_cell.length_b   1.000
_cell.length_c   1.000
_cell.angle_alpha   90.00
_cell.angle_beta   90.00
_cell.angle_gamma   90.00
#
_symmetry.space_group_name_H-M   'P 1'
#
loop_
_entity.id
_entity.type
_entity.pdbx_description
1 polymer ?
#
loop_
_entity_poly.entity_id
_entity_poly.type
_entity_poly.pdbx_seq_one_letter_code
_entity_poly.pdbx_strand_id
1 'polypeptide(L)'
;PVFDNVRRISLNSVERESLIIHEVKIPNNKAKRFWDLLFFENTYMNKNAEEIFRRLLKEIKPDIVHFQHLIGISTTLIYIAKEFNIPTVLTLHDYWFMCPNIQLLKYGYTICEEPEPNKCRECWVKKQSKGFSEALRKYYIPKHLTKKSLEFIIRAFNPSEKFKKRNEYLKSLLLNVDKLIAPSRFLREMFIRYGV
;
A
#
# COMPACT_ATOMS: atom_id res chain seq x y z
N PRO A 1 -15.85 4.11 10.42
CA PRO A 1 -16.40 4.33 9.05
C PRO A 1 -17.05 3.05 8.52
N VAL A 2 -18.38 3.10 8.30
CA VAL A 2 -19.11 2.06 7.56
C VAL A 2 -18.63 2.16 6.12
N PHE A 3 -17.88 1.17 5.68
CA PHE A 3 -17.48 1.10 4.27
C PHE A 3 -18.69 0.56 3.51
N ASP A 4 -19.33 1.41 2.72
CA ASP A 4 -20.39 0.99 1.82
C ASP A 4 -19.88 -0.13 0.91
N ASN A 5 -20.63 -1.23 0.82
CA ASN A 5 -20.33 -2.33 -0.07
C ASN A 5 -20.64 -1.90 -1.51
N VAL A 6 -19.75 -1.12 -2.10
CA VAL A 6 -19.81 -0.73 -3.50
C VAL A 6 -19.66 -1.99 -4.36
N ARG A 7 -20.65 -2.27 -5.21
CA ARG A 7 -20.69 -3.47 -6.07
C ARG A 7 -20.00 -3.29 -7.43
N ARG A 8 -19.83 -2.04 -7.90
CA ARG A 8 -19.20 -1.68 -9.18
C ARG A 8 -18.25 -0.51 -9.00
N ILE A 9 -17.19 -0.46 -9.79
CA ILE A 9 -16.31 0.72 -9.84
C ILE A 9 -17.15 1.94 -10.22
N SER A 10 -17.04 3.02 -9.46
CA SER A 10 -17.64 4.31 -9.81
C SER A 10 -16.62 5.43 -9.72
N LEU A 11 -16.69 6.34 -10.68
CA LEU A 11 -15.96 7.61 -10.67
C LEU A 11 -17.00 8.72 -10.55
N ASN A 12 -16.90 9.53 -9.52
CA ASN A 12 -17.72 10.73 -9.34
C ASN A 12 -16.83 11.96 -9.34
N SER A 13 -17.22 13.01 -10.04
CA SER A 13 -16.43 14.24 -10.14
C SER A 13 -17.21 15.37 -9.46
N VAL A 14 -16.58 16.05 -8.51
CA VAL A 14 -17.19 17.17 -7.78
C VAL A 14 -16.21 18.32 -7.72
N GLU A 15 -16.65 19.52 -8.08
CA GLU A 15 -15.87 20.72 -7.92
C GLU A 15 -16.01 21.27 -6.49
N ARG A 16 -14.89 21.58 -5.83
CA ARG A 16 -14.85 22.22 -4.51
C ARG A 16 -13.65 23.15 -4.43
N GLU A 17 -13.86 24.41 -4.05
CA GLU A 17 -12.76 25.37 -3.81
C GLU A 17 -11.77 25.43 -4.98
N SER A 18 -12.29 25.49 -6.21
CA SER A 18 -11.52 25.47 -7.47
C SER A 18 -10.73 24.19 -7.75
N LEU A 19 -10.96 23.12 -7.00
CA LEU A 19 -10.42 21.78 -7.24
C LEU A 19 -11.51 20.87 -7.81
N ILE A 20 -11.16 20.15 -8.87
CA ILE A 20 -12.00 19.04 -9.36
C ILE A 20 -11.57 17.77 -8.61
N ILE A 21 -12.47 17.24 -7.80
CA ILE A 21 -12.26 16.03 -7.02
C ILE A 21 -12.88 14.86 -7.75
N HIS A 22 -12.02 13.96 -8.23
CA HIS A 22 -12.40 12.68 -8.80
C HIS A 22 -12.44 11.60 -7.70
N GLU A 23 -13.61 11.38 -7.11
CA GLU A 23 -13.84 10.32 -6.13
C GLU A 23 -13.95 8.97 -6.83
N VAL A 24 -12.99 8.09 -6.56
CA VAL A 24 -12.95 6.73 -7.09
C VAL A 24 -13.40 5.74 -6.01
N LYS A 25 -14.52 5.05 -6.25
CA LYS A 25 -14.97 3.96 -5.39
C LYS A 25 -14.63 2.63 -6.03
N ILE A 26 -13.72 1.90 -5.40
CA ILE A 26 -13.33 0.54 -5.81
C ILE A 26 -14.14 -0.47 -4.98
N PRO A 27 -14.78 -1.48 -5.59
CA PRO A 27 -15.50 -2.51 -4.87
C PRO A 27 -14.64 -3.16 -3.78
N ASN A 28 -15.17 -3.20 -2.57
CA ASN A 28 -14.47 -3.75 -1.41
C ASN A 28 -15.40 -4.63 -0.56
N ASN A 29 -15.72 -5.82 -1.08
CA ASN A 29 -16.57 -6.77 -0.37
C ASN A 29 -15.76 -7.56 0.70
N LYS A 30 -16.46 -8.29 1.58
CA LYS A 30 -15.82 -9.08 2.65
C LYS A 30 -14.80 -10.10 2.13
N ALA A 31 -15.07 -10.72 0.97
CA ALA A 31 -14.16 -11.68 0.35
C ALA A 31 -12.87 -10.98 -0.13
N LYS A 32 -12.98 -9.83 -0.81
CA LYS A 32 -11.83 -9.04 -1.25
C LYS A 32 -11.01 -8.57 -0.05
N ARG A 33 -11.63 -8.11 1.03
CA ARG A 33 -10.90 -7.77 2.27
C ARG A 33 -10.13 -8.95 2.82
N PHE A 34 -10.75 -10.12 2.84
CA PHE A 34 -10.09 -11.34 3.28
C PHE A 34 -8.88 -11.66 2.39
N TRP A 35 -9.03 -11.56 1.07
CA TRP A 35 -7.93 -11.77 0.13
C TRP A 35 -6.84 -10.70 0.22
N ASP A 36 -7.18 -9.42 0.39
CA ASP A 36 -6.23 -8.31 0.56
C ASP A 36 -5.42 -8.45 1.86
N LEU A 37 -6.00 -9.09 2.89
CA LEU A 37 -5.30 -9.44 4.12
C LEU A 37 -4.38 -10.65 3.95
N LEU A 38 -4.74 -11.59 3.07
CA LEU A 38 -3.96 -12.81 2.82
C LEU A 38 -2.85 -12.63 1.81
N PHE A 39 -3.02 -11.75 0.81
CA PHE A 39 -2.05 -11.56 -0.26
C PHE A 39 -1.32 -10.24 -0.10
N PHE A 40 -0.04 -10.37 0.23
CA PHE A 40 0.85 -9.24 0.45
C PHE A 40 0.91 -8.25 -0.73
N GLU A 41 0.83 -8.75 -1.96
CA GLU A 41 0.89 -7.96 -3.18
C GLU A 41 -0.29 -6.99 -3.33
N ASN A 42 -1.47 -7.34 -2.82
CA ASN A 42 -2.65 -6.47 -2.87
C ASN A 42 -2.48 -5.19 -2.03
N THR A 43 -1.44 -5.13 -1.19
CA THR A 43 -1.11 -3.89 -0.45
C THR A 43 -0.49 -2.83 -1.35
N TYR A 44 0.01 -3.18 -2.56
CA TYR A 44 0.68 -2.25 -3.48
C TYR A 44 0.34 -2.46 -4.97
N MET A 45 -0.57 -3.39 -5.30
CA MET A 45 -1.04 -3.71 -6.65
C MET A 45 -2.57 -3.72 -6.71
N ASN A 46 -3.17 -3.03 -7.68
CA ASN A 46 -4.62 -3.02 -7.88
C ASN A 46 -5.01 -2.67 -9.33
N LYS A 47 -5.35 -3.70 -10.10
CA LYS A 47 -5.75 -3.56 -11.51
C LYS A 47 -6.97 -2.65 -11.71
N ASN A 48 -7.91 -2.62 -10.77
CA ASN A 48 -9.07 -1.73 -10.87
C ASN A 48 -8.65 -0.26 -10.75
N ALA A 49 -7.70 0.05 -9.85
CA ALA A 49 -7.17 1.40 -9.73
C ALA A 49 -6.37 1.81 -10.97
N GLU A 50 -5.58 0.89 -11.53
CA GLU A 50 -4.80 1.09 -12.76
C GLU A 50 -5.68 1.46 -13.95
N GLU A 51 -6.76 0.71 -14.18
CA GLU A 51 -7.68 0.96 -15.30
C GLU A 51 -8.35 2.33 -15.19
N ILE A 52 -8.82 2.70 -14.00
CA ILE A 52 -9.45 4.00 -13.76
C ILE A 52 -8.43 5.13 -13.96
N PHE A 53 -7.22 4.95 -13.47
CA PHE A 53 -6.16 5.94 -13.62
C PHE A 53 -5.79 6.16 -15.08
N ARG A 54 -5.66 5.09 -15.89
CA ARG A 54 -5.45 5.20 -17.34
C ARG A 54 -6.56 5.99 -18.03
N ARG A 55 -7.82 5.77 -17.64
CA ARG A 55 -8.95 6.55 -18.17
C ARG A 55 -8.85 8.03 -17.79
N LEU A 56 -8.56 8.33 -16.52
CA LEU A 56 -8.39 9.70 -16.03
C LEU A 56 -7.25 10.43 -16.75
N LEU A 57 -6.11 9.78 -17.01
CA LEU A 57 -5.01 10.40 -17.76
C LEU A 57 -5.40 10.75 -19.19
N LYS A 58 -6.22 9.93 -19.87
CA LYS A 58 -6.71 10.20 -21.23
C LYS A 58 -7.69 11.38 -21.27
N GLU A 59 -8.53 11.49 -20.25
CA GLU A 59 -9.59 12.52 -20.15
C GLU A 59 -9.01 13.87 -19.70
N ILE A 60 -8.25 13.87 -18.60
CA ILE A 60 -7.71 15.07 -17.96
C ILE A 60 -6.50 15.61 -18.72
N LYS A 61 -5.66 14.71 -19.26
CA LYS A 61 -4.37 15.05 -19.91
C LYS A 61 -3.52 16.00 -19.04
N PRO A 62 -3.19 15.61 -17.80
CA PRO A 62 -2.51 16.51 -16.88
C PRO A 62 -1.06 16.76 -17.31
N ASP A 63 -0.56 17.97 -17.03
CA ASP A 63 0.85 18.32 -17.25
C ASP A 63 1.79 17.61 -16.27
N ILE A 64 1.27 17.22 -15.10
CA ILE A 64 2.04 16.56 -14.04
C ILE A 64 1.13 15.66 -13.20
N VAL A 65 1.67 14.55 -12.72
CA VAL A 65 1.01 13.73 -11.70
C VAL A 65 1.78 13.81 -10.39
N HIS A 66 1.13 14.31 -9.35
CA HIS A 66 1.68 14.32 -7.99
C HIS A 66 1.02 13.24 -7.14
N PHE A 67 1.77 12.18 -6.86
CA PHE A 67 1.36 11.12 -5.95
C PHE A 67 1.59 11.54 -4.50
N GLN A 68 0.55 11.38 -3.66
CA GLN A 68 0.65 11.57 -2.22
C GLN A 68 0.85 10.23 -1.50
N HIS A 69 0.09 9.19 -1.86
CA HIS A 69 0.24 7.89 -1.22
C HIS A 69 -0.28 6.78 -2.14
N LEU A 70 0.35 5.60 -2.12
CA LEU A 70 0.05 4.50 -3.06
C LEU A 70 -0.37 3.20 -2.38
N ILE A 71 -0.40 3.14 -1.04
CA ILE A 71 -0.87 1.94 -0.32
C ILE A 71 -2.30 1.58 -0.72
N GLY A 72 -2.54 0.32 -1.08
CA GLY A 72 -3.86 -0.21 -1.42
C GLY A 72 -4.53 0.37 -2.68
N ILE A 73 -3.93 1.39 -3.30
CA ILE A 73 -4.26 1.86 -4.64
C ILE A 73 -3.39 1.03 -5.57
N SER A 74 -2.40 1.57 -6.28
CA SER A 74 -1.41 0.73 -6.96
C SER A 74 -0.12 1.51 -7.12
N THR A 75 1.01 0.85 -6.98
CA THR A 75 2.30 1.51 -7.18
C THR A 75 2.65 1.63 -8.66
N THR A 76 2.14 0.71 -9.48
CA THR A 76 2.27 0.74 -10.95
C THR A 76 1.71 2.01 -11.59
N LEU A 77 0.88 2.79 -10.89
CA LEU A 77 0.39 4.08 -11.38
C LEU A 77 1.53 5.04 -11.79
N ILE A 78 2.71 4.94 -11.15
CA ILE A 78 3.90 5.70 -11.55
C ILE A 78 4.36 5.31 -12.96
N TYR A 79 4.48 4.01 -13.24
CA TYR A 79 4.83 3.54 -14.59
C TYR A 79 3.73 3.90 -15.60
N ILE A 80 2.46 3.84 -15.21
CA ILE A 80 1.36 4.26 -16.08
C ILE A 80 1.49 5.75 -16.46
N ALA A 81 1.79 6.64 -15.53
CA ALA A 81 2.02 8.05 -15.85
C ALA A 81 3.20 8.22 -16.83
N LYS A 82 4.27 7.44 -16.66
CA LYS A 82 5.43 7.42 -17.57
C LYS A 82 5.09 6.90 -18.96
N GLU A 83 4.27 5.86 -19.08
CA GLU A 83 3.79 5.36 -20.38
C GLU A 83 3.04 6.45 -21.18
N PHE A 84 2.40 7.39 -20.47
CA PHE A 84 1.73 8.55 -21.06
C PHE A 84 2.68 9.74 -21.27
N ASN A 85 3.96 9.60 -20.98
CA ASN A 85 4.99 10.66 -21.00
C ASN A 85 4.65 11.85 -20.08
N ILE A 86 3.98 11.60 -18.96
CA ILE A 86 3.62 12.64 -17.99
C ILE A 86 4.64 12.64 -16.84
N PRO A 87 5.27 13.80 -16.53
CA PRO A 87 6.17 13.94 -15.40
C PRO A 87 5.50 13.56 -14.06
N THR A 88 6.29 12.94 -13.18
CA THR A 88 5.82 12.37 -11.91
C THR A 88 6.51 12.99 -10.71
N VAL A 89 5.71 13.37 -9.72
CA VAL A 89 6.17 13.82 -8.40
C VAL A 89 5.61 12.86 -7.36
N LEU A 90 6.38 12.51 -6.34
CA LEU A 90 5.90 11.74 -5.20
C LEU A 90 6.36 12.37 -3.89
N THR A 91 5.42 12.62 -2.97
CA THR A 91 5.75 12.99 -1.60
C THR A 91 5.96 11.73 -0.74
N LEU A 92 7.08 11.66 -0.05
CA LEU A 92 7.41 10.61 0.90
C LEU A 92 6.84 11.00 2.28
N HIS A 93 5.61 10.57 2.57
CA HIS A 93 4.94 10.91 3.85
C HIS A 93 5.39 10.04 5.02
N ASP A 94 5.79 8.80 4.74
CA ASP A 94 6.13 7.80 5.76
C ASP A 94 7.15 6.77 5.24
N TYR A 95 7.39 5.72 6.02
CA TYR A 95 8.35 4.66 5.70
C TYR A 95 7.71 3.50 4.95
N TRP A 96 6.50 3.60 4.39
CA TRP A 96 5.80 2.45 3.81
C TRP A 96 6.59 1.80 2.68
N PHE A 97 7.22 2.57 1.80
CA PHE A 97 8.00 2.02 0.69
C PHE A 97 9.12 1.09 1.19
N MET A 98 9.82 1.45 2.27
CA MET A 98 10.86 0.62 2.90
C MET A 98 10.32 -0.42 3.91
N CYS A 99 9.19 -0.15 4.55
CA CYS A 99 8.64 -0.94 5.65
C CYS A 99 7.18 -1.32 5.34
N PRO A 100 6.86 -2.60 5.16
CA PRO A 100 5.47 -3.01 4.93
C PRO A 100 4.52 -2.72 6.11
N ASN A 101 5.08 -2.44 7.29
CA ASN A 101 4.33 -2.02 8.48
C ASN A 101 4.28 -0.51 8.69
N ILE A 102 4.78 0.28 7.73
CA ILE A 102 4.71 1.76 7.62
C ILE A 102 5.62 2.51 8.60
N GLN A 103 5.79 2.02 9.83
CA GLN A 103 6.29 2.86 10.93
C GLN A 103 7.77 2.64 11.29
N LEU A 104 8.47 1.69 10.65
CA LEU A 104 9.78 1.19 11.13
C LEU A 104 9.76 0.81 12.63
N LEU A 105 8.66 0.21 13.07
CA LEU A 105 8.54 -0.40 14.39
C LEU A 105 8.40 -1.91 14.21
N LYS A 106 9.15 -2.66 15.02
CA LYS A 106 9.00 -4.11 15.14
C LYS A 106 7.67 -4.43 15.81
N TYR A 107 7.20 -5.66 15.66
CA TYR A 107 6.05 -6.15 16.40
C TYR A 107 6.37 -6.16 17.90
N GLY A 108 5.74 -5.26 18.67
CA GLY A 108 6.13 -4.95 20.05
C GLY A 108 6.57 -3.50 20.26
N TYR A 109 6.51 -2.65 19.22
CA TYR A 109 6.75 -1.20 19.30
C TYR A 109 8.19 -0.78 19.63
N THR A 110 9.16 -1.64 19.36
CA THR A 110 10.58 -1.28 19.39
C THR A 110 11.05 -0.78 18.03
N ILE A 111 12.07 0.08 18.02
CA ILE A 111 12.62 0.67 16.80
C ILE A 111 13.18 -0.44 15.88
N CYS A 112 12.87 -0.34 14.59
CA CYS A 112 13.41 -1.17 13.53
C CYS A 112 14.47 -0.36 12.77
N GLU A 113 15.74 -0.59 13.11
CA GLU A 113 16.86 0.08 12.46
C GLU A 113 17.05 -0.40 11.01
N GLU A 114 16.79 -1.69 10.76
CA GLU A 114 17.02 -2.31 9.46
C GLU A 114 15.81 -3.15 9.00
N PRO A 115 15.02 -2.69 8.02
CA PRO A 115 13.85 -3.40 7.51
C PRO A 115 14.25 -4.54 6.55
N GLU A 116 14.84 -5.60 7.11
CA GLU A 116 15.27 -6.77 6.34
C GLU A 116 14.08 -7.66 5.92
N PRO A 117 14.01 -8.18 4.67
CA PRO A 117 12.82 -8.87 4.16
C PRO A 117 12.26 -9.99 5.04
N ASN A 118 13.14 -10.86 5.57
CA ASN A 118 12.72 -11.98 6.43
C ASN A 118 12.12 -11.51 7.76
N LYS A 119 12.75 -10.49 8.38
CA LYS A 119 12.26 -9.88 9.63
C LYS A 119 10.96 -9.11 9.37
N CYS A 120 10.87 -8.40 8.25
CA CYS A 120 9.67 -7.70 7.80
C CYS A 120 8.50 -8.66 7.58
N ARG A 121 8.73 -9.84 7.01
CA ARG A 121 7.72 -10.91 6.87
C ARG A 121 7.16 -11.32 8.23
N GLU A 122 8.03 -11.67 9.17
CA GLU A 122 7.60 -12.07 10.52
C GLU A 122 6.82 -10.96 11.23
N CYS A 123 7.28 -9.71 11.11
CA CYS A 123 6.61 -8.56 11.67
C CYS A 123 5.21 -8.35 11.05
N TRP A 124 5.10 -8.44 9.73
CA TRP A 124 3.84 -8.29 9.00
C TRP A 124 2.85 -9.42 9.33
N VAL A 125 3.29 -10.68 9.31
CA VAL A 125 2.48 -11.85 9.69
C VAL A 125 1.88 -11.69 11.08
N LYS A 126 2.69 -11.30 12.08
CA LYS A 126 2.22 -11.10 13.46
C LYS A 126 1.22 -9.95 13.58
N LYS A 127 1.40 -8.88 12.79
CA LYS A 127 0.46 -7.75 12.74
C LYS A 127 -0.87 -8.18 12.13
N GLN A 128 -0.86 -8.87 10.99
CA GLN A 128 -2.07 -9.35 10.32
C GLN A 128 -2.82 -10.39 11.14
N SER A 129 -2.12 -11.37 11.72
CA SER A 129 -2.74 -12.41 12.55
C SER A 129 -3.41 -11.81 13.79
N LYS A 130 -2.78 -10.82 14.42
CA LYS A 130 -3.37 -10.07 15.54
C LYS A 130 -4.64 -9.34 15.11
N GLY A 131 -4.57 -8.55 14.03
CA GLY A 131 -5.71 -7.81 13.51
C GLY A 131 -6.88 -8.73 13.14
N PHE A 132 -6.60 -9.88 12.52
CA PHE A 132 -7.64 -10.85 12.16
C PHE A 132 -8.24 -11.55 13.39
N SER A 133 -7.40 -11.98 14.34
CA SER A 133 -7.89 -12.54 15.60
C SER A 133 -8.77 -11.56 16.38
N GLU A 134 -8.49 -10.26 16.31
CA GLU A 134 -9.30 -9.20 16.91
C GLU A 134 -10.62 -8.99 16.17
N ALA A 135 -10.60 -9.02 14.83
CA ALA A 135 -11.81 -8.95 14.01
C ALA A 135 -12.76 -10.15 14.24
N LEU A 136 -12.21 -11.34 14.51
CA LEU A 136 -12.98 -12.55 14.82
C LEU A 136 -13.59 -12.55 16.22
N ARG A 137 -13.14 -11.67 17.13
CA ARG A 137 -13.70 -11.58 18.49
C ARG A 137 -15.21 -11.31 18.48
N LYS A 138 -15.70 -10.60 17.46
CA LYS A 138 -17.13 -10.35 17.21
C LYS A 138 -17.96 -11.63 17.10
N TYR A 139 -17.35 -12.76 16.73
CA TYR A 139 -17.99 -14.05 16.56
C TYR A 139 -17.77 -14.98 17.75
N TYR A 140 -17.35 -14.45 18.91
CA TYR A 140 -17.11 -15.19 20.16
C TYR A 140 -16.03 -16.28 20.06
N ILE A 141 -15.14 -16.21 19.06
CA ILE A 141 -14.02 -17.15 18.92
C ILE A 141 -12.83 -16.66 19.77
N PRO A 142 -12.27 -17.48 20.69
CA PRO A 142 -11.15 -17.07 21.53
C PRO A 142 -9.87 -16.73 20.75
N LYS A 143 -9.19 -15.64 21.13
CA LYS A 143 -7.99 -15.11 20.44
C LYS A 143 -6.83 -16.10 20.37
N HIS A 144 -6.63 -16.89 21.42
CA HIS A 144 -5.50 -17.82 21.53
C HIS A 144 -5.64 -19.02 20.59
N LEU A 145 -6.86 -19.46 20.28
CA LEU A 145 -7.15 -20.56 19.36
C LEU A 145 -6.94 -20.18 17.90
N THR A 146 -7.16 -18.91 17.54
CA THR A 146 -7.10 -18.46 16.15
C THR A 146 -5.73 -17.92 15.76
N LYS A 147 -5.00 -17.25 16.67
CA LYS A 147 -3.79 -16.51 16.31
C LYS A 147 -2.68 -17.39 15.71
N LYS A 148 -2.31 -18.51 16.34
CA LYS A 148 -1.23 -19.39 15.84
C LYS A 148 -1.56 -20.01 14.49
N SER A 149 -2.81 -20.48 14.33
CA SER A 149 -3.29 -21.05 13.06
C SER A 149 -3.29 -20.00 11.95
N LEU A 150 -3.70 -18.77 12.24
CA LEU A 150 -3.63 -17.66 11.28
C LEU A 150 -2.21 -17.28 10.92
N GLU A 151 -1.28 -17.26 11.89
CA GLU A 151 0.13 -17.03 11.58
C GLU A 151 0.68 -18.10 10.64
N PHE A 152 0.32 -19.36 10.84
CA PHE A 152 0.73 -20.47 9.96
C PHE A 152 0.17 -20.28 8.53
N ILE A 153 -1.14 -20.03 8.41
CA ILE A 153 -1.81 -19.80 7.12
C ILE A 153 -1.19 -18.59 6.39
N ILE A 154 -1.11 -17.44 7.07
CA ILE A 154 -0.58 -16.21 6.47
C ILE A 154 0.89 -16.40 6.05
N ARG A 155 1.72 -17.12 6.82
CA ARG A 155 3.10 -17.44 6.41
C ARG A 155 3.13 -18.29 5.14
N ALA A 156 2.28 -19.31 5.06
CA ALA A 156 2.26 -20.22 3.91
C ALA A 156 1.95 -19.48 2.60
N PHE A 157 1.01 -18.52 2.63
CA PHE A 157 0.67 -17.71 1.46
C PHE A 157 1.66 -16.58 1.16
N ASN A 158 2.54 -16.22 2.11
CA ASN A 158 3.44 -15.08 2.00
C ASN A 158 4.89 -15.45 2.36
N PRO A 159 5.61 -16.18 1.47
CA PRO A 159 7.01 -16.52 1.68
C PRO A 159 7.91 -15.27 1.66
N SER A 160 9.14 -15.41 2.17
CA SER A 160 10.17 -14.36 2.28
C SER A 160 10.47 -13.66 0.96
N GLU A 161 10.43 -14.42 -0.12
CA GLU A 161 10.77 -13.97 -1.47
C GLU A 161 9.81 -12.86 -1.93
N LYS A 162 8.54 -12.89 -1.50
CA LYS A 162 7.58 -11.81 -1.80
C LYS A 162 7.96 -10.49 -1.15
N PHE A 163 8.52 -10.53 0.07
CA PHE A 163 8.99 -9.35 0.77
C PHE A 163 10.26 -8.79 0.14
N LYS A 164 11.18 -9.66 -0.26
CA LYS A 164 12.38 -9.28 -1.01
C LYS A 164 12.00 -8.63 -2.34
N LYS A 165 11.15 -9.28 -3.13
CA LYS A 165 10.63 -8.76 -4.41
C LYS A 165 9.95 -7.41 -4.24
N ARG A 166 9.08 -7.23 -3.24
CA ARG A 166 8.47 -5.92 -2.96
C ARG A 166 9.53 -4.86 -2.68
N ASN A 167 10.52 -5.18 -1.85
CA ASN A 167 11.56 -4.22 -1.46
C ASN A 167 12.38 -3.75 -2.68
N GLU A 168 12.80 -4.69 -3.52
CA GLU A 168 13.52 -4.41 -4.76
C GLU A 168 12.66 -3.62 -5.75
N TYR A 169 11.42 -4.07 -5.97
CA TYR A 169 10.47 -3.44 -6.89
C TYR A 169 10.09 -2.01 -6.47
N LEU A 170 9.79 -1.77 -5.19
CA LEU A 170 9.40 -0.43 -4.73
C LEU A 170 10.60 0.51 -4.75
N LYS A 171 11.81 0.03 -4.42
CA LYS A 171 13.03 0.82 -4.56
C LYS A 171 13.27 1.21 -6.03
N SER A 172 13.19 0.25 -6.96
CA SER A 172 13.38 0.55 -8.39
C SER A 172 12.34 1.54 -8.90
N LEU A 173 11.09 1.42 -8.44
CA LEU A 173 10.01 2.32 -8.79
C LEU A 173 10.23 3.75 -8.25
N LEU A 174 10.74 3.91 -7.03
CA LEU A 174 11.08 5.23 -6.49
C LEU A 174 12.18 5.92 -7.31
N LEU A 175 13.18 5.16 -7.77
CA LEU A 175 14.24 5.65 -8.65
C LEU A 175 13.72 6.08 -10.04
N ASN A 176 12.51 5.67 -10.43
CA ASN A 176 11.90 6.08 -11.69
C ASN A 176 11.02 7.34 -11.58
N VAL A 177 10.75 7.85 -10.37
CA VAL A 177 9.98 9.09 -10.18
C VAL A 177 10.85 10.29 -10.54
N ASP A 178 10.31 11.26 -11.30
CA ASP A 178 11.08 12.44 -11.75
C ASP A 178 11.48 13.35 -10.57
N LYS A 179 10.60 13.47 -9.58
CA LYS A 179 10.88 14.24 -8.36
C LYS A 179 10.31 13.61 -7.11
N LEU A 180 11.19 13.35 -6.14
CA LEU A 180 10.80 12.97 -4.78
C LEU A 180 10.80 14.20 -3.86
N ILE A 181 9.75 14.35 -3.07
CA ILE A 181 9.62 15.38 -2.03
C ILE A 181 9.62 14.68 -0.68
N ALA A 182 10.56 15.05 0.19
CA ALA A 182 10.56 14.62 1.59
C ALA A 182 10.20 15.83 2.48
N PRO A 183 9.21 15.70 3.38
CA PRO A 183 8.76 16.79 4.25
C PRO A 183 9.78 17.16 5.35
N SER A 184 10.79 16.32 5.58
CA SER A 184 11.86 16.60 6.55
C SER A 184 13.21 16.07 6.08
N ARG A 185 14.29 16.67 6.59
CA ARG A 185 15.66 16.19 6.36
C ARG A 185 15.85 14.77 6.89
N PHE A 186 15.28 14.48 8.06
CA PHE A 186 15.34 13.15 8.66
C PHE A 186 14.75 12.08 7.73
N LEU A 187 13.54 12.29 7.22
CA LEU A 187 12.91 11.31 6.33
C LEU A 187 13.68 11.18 5.02
N ARG A 188 14.18 12.28 4.47
CA ARG A 188 15.07 12.25 3.29
C ARG A 188 16.29 11.37 3.54
N GLU A 189 16.98 11.55 4.66
CA GLU A 189 18.17 10.75 5.01
C GLU A 189 17.84 9.26 5.16
N MET A 190 16.69 8.93 5.73
CA MET A 190 16.24 7.53 5.83
C MET A 190 16.07 6.89 4.45
N PHE A 191 15.50 7.60 3.48
CA PHE A 191 15.37 7.10 2.11
C PHE A 191 16.71 7.02 1.37
N ILE A 192 17.63 7.97 1.60
CA ILE A 192 19.00 7.90 1.06
C ILE A 192 19.72 6.66 1.59
N ARG A 193 19.68 6.41 2.91
CA ARG A 193 20.27 5.20 3.53
C ARG A 193 19.61 3.92 3.02
N TYR A 194 18.31 3.98 2.74
CA TYR A 194 17.58 2.89 2.12
C TYR A 194 18.01 2.65 0.66
N GLY A 195 18.62 3.63 -0.02
CA GLY A 195 19.17 3.52 -1.37
C GLY A 195 18.28 4.10 -2.46
N VAL A 196 17.62 5.24 -2.17
CA VAL A 196 16.78 6.04 -3.08
C VAL A 196 17.32 7.45 -3.17
#